data_AF-A0A7C6DX46-F1
#
_entry.id   AF-A0A7C6DX46-F1
#
_cell.length_a   1.000
_cell.length_b   1.000
_cell.length_c   1.000
_cell.angle_alpha   90.00
_cell.angle_beta   90.00
_cell.angle_gamma   90.00
#
_symmetry.space_group_name_H-M   'P 1'
#
loop_
_entity.id
_entity.type
_entity.pdbx_description
1 polymer ?
#
loop_
_entity_poly.entity_id
_entity_poly.type
_entity_poly.pdbx_seq_one_letter_code
_entity_poly.pdbx_strand_id
1 'polypeptide(L)' 'MNFAVYWCAEAVKLFPKLSLGIGIIRNVHVEKENEKIKELKRISYEEVRAKYDVEKLKDNPIIRAYRDFYW' A
#
# COMPACT_ATOMS: atom_id res chain seq x y z
N MET A 1 -17.20 -5.00 -4.73
CA MET A 1 -15.80 -5.45 -4.83
C MET A 1 -15.79 -6.94 -4.55
N ASN A 2 -15.37 -7.77 -5.49
CA ASN A 2 -15.42 -9.22 -5.35
C ASN A 2 -13.98 -9.73 -5.27
N PHE A 3 -13.61 -10.39 -4.17
CA PHE A 3 -12.26 -10.94 -3.97
C PHE A 3 -12.31 -12.44 -4.21
N ALA A 4 -11.44 -12.94 -5.08
CA ALA A 4 -11.28 -14.36 -5.33
C ALA A 4 -9.82 -14.74 -5.13
N VAL A 5 -9.56 -15.62 -4.16
CA VAL A 5 -8.21 -16.11 -3.87
C VAL A 5 -7.99 -17.39 -4.66
N TYR A 6 -6.89 -17.44 -5.42
CA TYR A 6 -6.50 -18.59 -6.23
C TYR A 6 -5.17 -19.13 -5.72
N TRP A 7 -5.12 -20.41 -5.35
CA TRP A 7 -3.91 -21.07 -4.85
C TRP A 7 -3.23 -21.86 -5.97
N CYS A 8 -1.93 -21.64 -6.18
CA CYS A 8 -1.10 -22.45 -7.09
C CYS A 8 -0.50 -23.63 -6.32
N ALA A 9 -0.84 -24.86 -6.72
CA ALA A 9 -0.41 -26.07 -6.02
C ALA A 9 1.12 -26.28 -6.06
N GLU A 10 1.77 -25.94 -7.18
CA GLU A 10 3.23 -26.01 -7.31
C GLU A 10 3.93 -25.00 -6.40
N ALA A 11 3.43 -23.77 -6.32
CA ALA A 11 4.00 -22.72 -5.47
C ALA A 11 3.87 -23.07 -3.97
N VAL A 12 2.74 -23.63 -3.56
CA VAL A 12 2.53 -24.06 -2.16
C VAL A 12 3.50 -25.18 -1.77
N LYS A 13 3.84 -26.09 -2.69
CA LYS A 13 4.84 -27.15 -2.43
C LYS A 13 6.26 -26.59 -2.27
N LEU A 14 6.65 -25.63 -3.10
CA LEU A 14 7.99 -25.03 -3.05
C LEU A 14 8.14 -24.05 -1.88
N PHE A 15 7.05 -23.39 -1.49
CA PHE A 15 7.05 -22.34 -0.48
C PHE A 15 5.90 -22.53 0.54
N PRO A 16 5.97 -23.55 1.41
CA PRO A 16 4.86 -23.92 2.30
C PRO A 16 4.51 -22.87 3.36
N LYS A 17 5.37 -21.87 3.59
CA LYS A 17 5.13 -20.74 4.49
C LYS A 17 4.67 -19.47 3.76
N LEU A 18 4.64 -19.49 2.43
CA LEU A 18 4.27 -18.33 1.63
C LEU A 18 2.79 -18.46 1.22
N SER A 19 1.98 -17.50 1.64
CA SER A 19 0.59 -17.39 1.20
C SER A 19 0.44 -16.19 0.27
N LEU A 20 -0.07 -16.44 -0.94
CA LEU A 20 -0.30 -15.39 -1.94
C LEU A 20 -1.80 -15.15 -2.13
N GLY A 21 -2.26 -13.94 -1.81
CA GLY A 21 -3.60 -13.48 -2.13
C GLY A 21 -3.61 -12.66 -3.41
N ILE A 22 -4.42 -13.03 -4.39
CA ILE A 22 -4.60 -12.25 -5.62
C ILE A 22 -5.96 -11.55 -5.56
N GLY A 23 -5.97 -10.22 -5.70
CA GLY A 23 -7.20 -9.43 -5.83
C GLY A 23 -7.32 -8.87 -7.23
N ILE A 24 -8.42 -9.16 -7.93
CA ILE A 24 -8.67 -8.62 -9.28
C ILE A 24 -9.80 -7.60 -9.20
N ILE A 25 -9.48 -6.34 -9.48
CA ILE A 25 -10.48 -5.27 -9.59
C ILE A 25 -10.85 -5.12 -11.07
N ARG A 26 -12.11 -5.37 -11.40
CA ARG A 26 -12.64 -5.25 -12.77
C ARG A 26 -13.49 -3.99 -12.91
N ASN A 27 -13.64 -3.51 -14.15
CA ASN A 27 -14.46 -2.36 -14.51
C ASN A 27 -14.06 -1.06 -13.79
N VAL A 28 -12.76 -0.84 -13.63
CA VAL A 28 -12.24 0.42 -13.09
C VAL A 28 -12.49 1.53 -14.10
N HIS A 29 -13.15 2.60 -13.68
CA HIS A 29 -13.30 3.82 -14.47
C HIS A 29 -12.24 4.82 -14.03
N VAL A 30 -11.43 5.31 -14.98
CA VAL A 30 -10.38 6.28 -14.71
C VAL A 30 -10.93 7.67 -15.01
N GLU A 31 -10.96 8.50 -13.98
CA GLU A 31 -11.39 9.90 -14.06
C GLU A 31 -10.17 10.80 -13.83
N LYS A 32 -10.16 11.97 -14.48
CA LYS A 32 -9.10 12.98 -14.26
C LYS A 32 -9.13 13.50 -12.83
N GLU A 33 -10.33 13.74 -12.30
CA GLU A 33 -10.55 14.26 -10.95
C GLU A 33 -11.80 13.62 -10.33
N ASN A 34 -11.74 13.39 -9.02
CA ASN A 34 -12.85 12.86 -8.24
C ASN A 34 -12.84 13.49 -6.84
N GLU A 35 -13.93 14.15 -6.44
CA GLU A 35 -13.98 14.91 -5.19
C GLU A 35 -13.76 14.06 -3.94
N LYS A 36 -14.24 12.81 -3.94
CA LYS A 36 -14.01 11.89 -2.81
C LYS A 36 -12.53 11.55 -2.68
N ILE A 37 -11.81 11.41 -3.79
CA ILE A 37 -10.37 11.18 -3.81
C ILE A 37 -9.61 12.43 -3.36
N LYS A 38 -10.05 13.63 -3.74
CA LYS A 38 -9.45 14.89 -3.27
C LYS A 38 -9.57 15.02 -1.75
N GLU A 39 -10.76 14.75 -1.21
CA GLU A 39 -11.00 14.79 0.23
C GLU A 39 -10.18 13.73 0.98
N LEU A 40 -10.11 12.50 0.45
CA LEU A 40 -9.28 11.45 1.04
C LEU A 40 -7.80 11.85 1.08
N LYS A 41 -7.28 12.48 0.02
CA LYS A 41 -5.91 13.01 -0.01
C LYS A 41 -5.71 14.08 1.05
N ARG A 42 -6.66 15.02 1.19
CA ARG A 42 -6.60 16.09 2.19
C ARG A 42 -6.49 15.51 3.61
N ILE A 43 -7.38 14.59 3.96
CA ILE A 43 -7.38 13.92 5.28
C ILE A 43 -6.05 13.21 5.52
N SER A 44 -5.60 12.41 4.54
CA SER A 44 -4.33 11.68 4.65
C SER A 44 -3.13 12.61 4.86
N TYR A 45 -3.10 13.75 4.16
CA TYR A 45 -2.02 14.73 4.31
C TYR A 45 -2.05 15.42 5.66
N GLU A 46 -3.22 15.74 6.18
CA GLU A 46 -3.38 16.36 7.51
C GLU A 46 -2.92 15.40 8.61
N GLU A 47 -3.29 14.12 8.53
CA GLU A 47 -2.83 13.10 9.47
C GLU A 47 -1.30 12.96 9.46
N VAL A 48 -0.69 12.92 8.27
CA VAL A 48 0.77 12.83 8.13
C VAL A 48 1.44 14.05 8.71
N ARG A 49 0.96 15.27 8.41
CA ARG A 49 1.53 16.51 8.95
C ARG A 49 1.38 16.62 10.47
N ALA A 50 0.27 16.14 11.03
CA ALA A 50 0.06 16.15 12.47
C ALA A 50 0.99 15.16 13.19
N LYS A 51 1.33 14.04 12.55
CA LYS A 51 2.10 12.95 13.17
C LYS A 51 3.60 13.09 13.00
N TYR A 52 4.07 13.74 11.94
CA TYR A 52 5.48 13.73 11.56
C TYR A 52 6.05 15.12 11.37
N ASP A 53 7.28 15.28 11.87
CA ASP A 53 8.14 16.42 11.62
C ASP A 53 9.17 16.02 10.56
N VAL A 54 9.29 16.83 9.51
CA VAL A 54 10.17 16.57 8.36
C VAL A 54 11.63 16.46 8.80
N GLU A 55 12.08 17.29 9.75
CA GLU A 55 13.48 17.29 10.19
C GLU A 55 13.85 16.01 10.94
N LYS A 56 12.87 15.42 11.64
CA LYS A 56 13.03 14.20 12.44
C LYS A 56 12.71 12.93 11.65
N LEU A 57 12.15 13.07 10.44
CA LEU A 57 11.72 11.94 9.62
C LEU A 57 12.87 10.98 9.30
N LYS A 58 14.08 11.51 9.08
CA LYS A 58 15.29 10.73 8.76
C LYS A 58 15.71 9.79 9.89
N ASP A 59 15.32 10.08 11.13
CA ASP A 59 15.66 9.34 12.33
C ASP A 59 14.55 8.35 12.72
N ASN A 60 13.40 8.39 12.04
CA ASN A 60 12.37 7.37 12.20
C ASN A 60 12.91 6.00 11.71
N PRO A 61 12.91 4.96 12.56
CA PRO A 61 13.55 3.68 12.24
C PRO A 61 12.88 2.96 11.05
N ILE A 62 11.56 3.10 10.89
CA ILE A 62 10.82 2.49 9.78
C ILE A 62 11.17 3.19 8.47
N ILE A 63 11.18 4.53 8.47
CA ILE A 63 11.52 5.33 7.28
C ILE A 63 12.98 5.12 6.89
N ARG A 64 13.90 5.01 7.86
CA ARG A 64 15.30 4.69 7.60
C ARG A 64 15.46 3.31 6.97
N ALA A 65 14.81 2.28 7.53
CA ALA A 65 14.85 0.94 6.97
C ALA A 65 14.29 0.88 5.53
N TYR A 66 13.20 1.60 5.26
CA TYR A 66 12.65 1.72 3.89
C TYR A 66 13.66 2.38 2.94
N ARG A 67 14.28 3.48 3.38
CA ARG A 67 15.26 4.20 2.57
C ARG A 67 16.47 3.31 2.27
N ASP A 68 17.07 2.71 3.29
CA ASP A 68 18.26 1.87 3.16
C ASP A 68 18.00 0.62 2.28
N PHE A 69 16.73 0.24 2.11
CA PHE A 69 16.33 -0.84 1.21
C PHE A 69 16.29 -0.42 -0.27
N TYR A 70 16.01 0.86 -0.59
CA TYR A 70 15.79 1.34 -1.96
C TYR A 70 16.83 2.35 -2.47
N TRP A 71 17.56 3.03 -1.58
CA TRP A 71 18.58 4.05 -1.87
C TRP A 71 19.88 3.73 -1.14
#